data_AF-A0A2A5EDQ5-F1
#
_entry.id   AF-A0A2A5EDQ5-F1
#
_cell.length_a   1.000
_cell.length_b   1.000
_cell.length_c   1.000
_cell.angle_alpha   90.00
_cell.angle_beta   90.00
_cell.angle_gamma   90.00
#
_symmetry.space_group_name_H-M   'P 1'
#
loop_
_entity.id
_entity.type
_entity.pdbx_description
1 polymer ?
#
loop_
_entity_poly.entity_id
_entity_poly.type
_entity_poly.pdbx_seq_one_letter_code
_entity_poly.pdbx_strand_id
1 'polypeptide(L)' 'MAKLVLKEHIERGIEKYNGQPDLHLQQLLNTGKMAAEVFRFEDGRYLVLYTLMDQAFLYDSKEELLDKIQLD' A
#
# COMPACT_ATOMS: atom_id res chain seq x y z
N MET A 1 -0.94 -0.18 12.79
CA MET A 1 -2.42 -0.31 12.60
C MET A 1 -2.76 0.41 11.30
N ALA A 2 -3.27 -0.29 10.29
CA ALA A 2 -3.54 0.28 8.97
C ALA A 2 -4.46 1.51 9.05
N LYS A 3 -4.06 2.59 8.38
CA LYS A 3 -4.79 3.88 8.38
C LYS A 3 -5.35 4.14 7.00
N LEU A 4 -6.64 4.45 6.92
CA LEU A 4 -7.26 4.92 5.68
C LEU A 4 -6.64 6.26 5.27
N VAL A 5 -6.24 6.36 4.01
CA VAL A 5 -5.69 7.58 3.41
C VAL A 5 -6.70 8.16 2.44
N LEU A 6 -7.03 9.44 2.63
CA LEU A 6 -7.91 10.17 1.71
C LEU A 6 -7.20 10.37 0.36
N LYS A 7 -7.97 10.28 -0.73
CA LYS A 7 -7.45 10.37 -2.11
C LYS A 7 -6.61 11.62 -2.36
N GLU A 8 -7.03 12.76 -1.81
CA GLU A 8 -6.33 14.05 -1.91
C GLU A 8 -4.94 14.07 -1.25
N HIS A 9 -4.65 13.11 -0.36
CA HIS A 9 -3.37 13.01 0.33
C HIS A 9 -2.40 11.99 -0.29
N ILE A 10 -2.83 11.22 -1.29
CA ILE A 10 -2.04 10.13 -1.87
C ILE A 10 -0.78 10.67 -2.56
N GLU A 11 -0.95 11.49 -3.61
CA GLU A 11 0.19 12.01 -4.40
C GLU A 11 1.15 12.81 -3.52
N ARG A 12 0.62 13.73 -2.72
CA ARG A 12 1.41 14.52 -1.77
C ARG A 12 2.15 13.63 -0.76
N GLY A 13 1.55 12.52 -0.33
CA GLY A 13 2.17 11.55 0.55
C GLY A 13 3.33 10.83 -0.12
N ILE A 14 3.13 10.35 -1.36
CA ILE A 14 4.16 9.68 -2.16
C ILE A 14 5.36 10.62 -2.37
N GLU A 15 5.13 11.86 -2.78
CA GLU A 15 6.20 12.85 -2.96
C GLU A 15 6.92 13.17 -1.63
N LYS A 16 6.16 13.46 -0.56
CA LYS A 16 6.74 13.87 0.73
C LYS A 16 7.61 12.78 1.37
N TYR A 17 7.23 11.52 1.20
CA TYR A 17 7.91 10.38 1.83
C TYR A 17 8.76 9.56 0.86
N ASN A 18 9.08 10.14 -0.31
CA ASN A 18 9.89 9.51 -1.36
C ASN A 18 9.40 8.10 -1.74
N GLY A 19 8.08 7.94 -1.85
CA GLY A 19 7.44 6.66 -2.12
C GLY A 19 7.88 6.06 -3.45
N GLN A 20 8.46 4.86 -3.39
CA GLN A 20 8.89 4.11 -4.56
C GLN A 20 7.94 2.92 -4.79
N PRO A 21 7.57 2.59 -6.04
CA PRO A 21 6.78 1.40 -6.32
C PRO A 21 7.44 0.12 -5.80
N ASP A 22 6.69 -0.71 -5.08
CA ASP A 22 7.11 -2.06 -4.66
C ASP A 22 6.44 -3.09 -5.57
N LEU A 23 7.08 -3.37 -6.70
CA LEU A 23 6.55 -4.27 -7.74
C LEU A 23 6.35 -5.70 -7.23
N HIS A 24 7.17 -6.15 -6.27
CA HIS A 24 7.07 -7.50 -5.74
C HIS A 24 5.80 -7.67 -4.90
N LEU A 25 5.54 -6.73 -3.97
CA LEU A 25 4.30 -6.75 -3.21
C LEU A 25 3.09 -6.50 -4.10
N GLN A 26 3.18 -5.58 -5.05
CA GLN A 26 2.11 -5.35 -6.03
C GLN A 26 1.75 -6.64 -6.77
N GLN A 27 2.73 -7.41 -7.25
CA GLN A 27 2.48 -8.70 -7.90
C GLN A 27 1.80 -9.69 -6.94
N LEU A 28 2.28 -9.79 -5.70
CA LEU A 28 1.70 -10.68 -4.69
C LEU A 28 0.20 -10.38 -4.44
N LEU A 29 -0.15 -9.10 -4.26
CA LEU A 29 -1.54 -8.68 -4.06
C LEU A 29 -2.40 -8.91 -5.31
N ASN A 30 -1.84 -8.68 -6.49
CA ASN A 30 -2.55 -8.91 -7.75
C ASN A 30 -2.75 -10.40 -8.04
N THR A 31 -1.83 -11.27 -7.65
CA THR A 31 -2.04 -12.72 -7.65
C THR A 31 -3.20 -13.10 -6.72
N GLY A 32 -3.33 -12.45 -5.57
CA GLY A 32 -4.49 -12.54 -4.67
C GLY A 32 -5.76 -11.85 -5.19
N LYS A 33 -5.79 -11.39 -6.45
CA LYS A 33 -6.91 -10.66 -7.08
C LYS A 33 -7.32 -9.37 -6.37
N MET A 34 -6.43 -8.76 -5.59
CA MET A 34 -6.73 -7.53 -4.84
C MET A 34 -6.59 -6.26 -5.69
N ALA A 35 -6.03 -6.34 -6.90
CA ALA A 35 -5.87 -5.22 -7.83
C ALA A 35 -5.32 -3.96 -7.13
N ALA A 36 -4.08 -4.05 -6.66
CA ALA A 36 -3.44 -3.04 -5.84
C ALA A 36 -2.20 -2.44 -6.49
N GLU A 37 -1.96 -1.15 -6.23
CA GLU A 37 -0.66 -0.50 -6.41
C GLU A 37 -0.01 -0.33 -5.04
N VAL A 38 1.29 -0.61 -4.94
CA VAL A 38 2.02 -0.59 -3.67
C VAL A 38 3.21 0.33 -3.76
N PHE A 39 3.34 1.25 -2.81
CA PHE A 39 4.47 2.16 -2.67
C PHE A 39 5.12 1.95 -1.31
N ARG A 40 6.44 1.75 -1.31
CA ARG A 40 7.27 1.74 -0.12
C ARG A 40 7.82 3.13 0.12
N PHE A 41 7.61 3.67 1.31
CA PHE A 41 8.16 4.93 1.74
C PHE A 41 9.57 4.74 2.32
N GLU A 42 10.38 5.80 2.27
CA GLU A 42 11.76 5.78 2.76
C GLU A 42 11.83 5.47 4.26
N ASP A 43 10.81 5.87 5.02
CA ASP A 43 10.68 5.59 6.45
C ASP A 43 10.17 4.16 6.77
N GLY A 44 10.00 3.31 5.76
CA GLY A 44 9.64 1.90 5.93
C GLY A 44 8.14 1.62 5.92
N ARG A 45 7.28 2.65 5.87
CA ARG A 45 5.83 2.49 5.72
C ARG A 45 5.44 2.05 4.32
N TYR A 46 4.25 1.47 4.20
CA TYR A 46 3.71 1.00 2.93
C TYR A 46 2.36 1.64 2.65
N LEU A 47 2.23 2.29 1.49
CA LEU A 47 0.97 2.76 0.98
C LEU A 47 0.45 1.76 -0.05
N VAL A 48 -0.79 1.30 0.13
CA VAL A 48 -1.45 0.36 -0.78
C VAL A 48 -2.74 1.00 -1.30
N LEU A 49 -2.85 1.11 -2.62
CA LEU A 49 -4.02 1.64 -3.30
C LEU A 49 -4.79 0.45 -3.90
N TYR A 50 -5.94 0.12 -3.32
CA TYR A 50 -6.83 -0.91 -3.84
C TYR A 50 -7.74 -0.30 -4.92
N THR A 51 -7.36 -0.49 -6.18
CA THR A 51 -8.00 0.14 -7.34
C THR A 51 -9.47 -0.27 -7.51
N LEU A 52 -9.83 -1.50 -7.14
CA LEU A 52 -11.23 -1.98 -7.21
C LEU A 52 -12.15 -1.33 -6.16
N MET A 53 -11.60 -0.90 -5.03
CA MET A 53 -12.36 -0.31 -3.92
C MET A 53 -12.27 1.22 -3.87
N ASP A 54 -11.44 1.82 -4.73
CA ASP A 54 -11.04 3.24 -4.69
C ASP A 54 -10.62 3.68 -3.26
N GLN A 55 -9.89 2.79 -2.57
CA GLN A 55 -9.41 3.01 -1.20
C GLN A 55 -7.90 2.87 -1.12
N ALA A 56 -7.29 3.69 -0.26
CA ALA A 56 -5.86 3.61 0.03
C ALA A 56 -5.63 3.42 1.52
N PHE A 57 -4.69 2.54 1.87
CA PHE A 57 -4.30 2.27 3.25
C PHE A 57 -2.81 2.44 3.44
N LEU A 58 -2.44 3.03 4.57
CA LEU A 58 -1.06 3.16 5.01
C LEU A 58 -0.79 2.18 6.15
N TYR A 59 0.22 1.34 5.97
CA TYR A 59 0.68 0.33 6.91
C TYR A 59 2.02 0.78 7.51
N ASP A 60 2.22 0.52 8.80
CA ASP A 60 3.42 0.97 9.50
C ASP A 60 4.66 0.15 9.10
N SER A 61 4.47 -1.08 8.58
CA SER A 61 5.53 -1.95 8.08
C SER A 61 5.02 -2.97 7.06
N LYS A 62 5.96 -3.67 6.39
CA LYS A 62 5.65 -4.81 5.50
C LYS A 62 4.98 -5.96 6.25
N GLU A 63 5.41 -6.23 7.47
CA GLU A 63 4.87 -7.33 8.28
C GLU A 63 3.40 -7.09 8.61
N GLU A 64 3.06 -5.86 8.99
CA GLU A 64 1.67 -5.48 9.24
C GLU A 64 0.82 -5.61 7.97
N LEU A 65 1.35 -5.20 6.82
CA LEU A 65 0.69 -5.36 5.54
C LEU A 65 0.38 -6.84 5.28
N LEU A 66 1.37 -7.72 5.40
CA LEU A 66 1.20 -9.14 5.13
C LEU A 66 0.25 -9.84 6.13
N ASP A 67 0.29 -9.45 7.41
CA ASP A 67 -0.64 -9.95 8.43
C ASP A 67 -2.10 -9.58 8.10
N LYS A 68 -2.33 -8.40 7.52
CA LYS A 68 -3.67 -7.97 7.11
C LYS A 68 -4.19 -8.62 5.83
N ILE A 69 -3.30 -9.12 5.00
CA ILE A 69 -3.63 -9.68 3.69
C ILE A 69 -3.95 -11.17 3.75
N GLN A 70 -3.75 -11.86 4.89
CA GLN A 70 -3.95 -13.30 5.12
C GLN A 70 -4.34 -14.07 3.85
N LEU A 71 -3.31 -14.44 3.10
CA LEU A 71 -3.41 -15.35 1.96
C LEU A 71 -3.69 -16.75 2.53
N ASP A 72 -4.96 -17.07 2.76
CA ASP A 72 -5.44 -18.46 2.89
C ASP A 72 -5.46 -19.15 1.51
#